data_AF-A0A4R6K9U4-F1
#
_entry.id   AF-A0A4R6K9U4-F1
#
_cell.length_a   1.000
_cell.length_b   1.000
_cell.length_c   1.000
_cell.angle_alpha   90.00
_cell.angle_beta   90.00
_cell.angle_gamma   90.00
#
_symmetry.space_group_name_H-M   'P 1'
#
loop_
_entity.id
_entity.type
_entity.pdbx_description
1 polymer ?
#
loop_
_entity_poly.entity_id
_entity_poly.type
_entity_poly.pdbx_seq_one_letter_code
_entity_poly.pdbx_strand_id
1 'polypeptide(L)'
;MTTVATSLVDVVLAALGTVADPELDEPITSLGFVRSVRIDDIGVTVHLRLPTSFCSPNFAYLMASDAQDALRRVGGLGRIVVQLDDHHDSEKINAGLAADAGYVGTFGSEAEDSLDELRRTFQRKAHTAAMERCAAVLLRDTDLTVDDLHLVTLADLPEGPHKEALLRRRVAVGLGVHPGEPVVVDEDGGPLAPEAVPLRLRFAKAVRISIEGNSHFCRGLLATRYADADDGMSIHVTNLRSTS
;
A
#
# COMPACT_ATOMS: atom_id res chain seq x y z
N MET A 1 -8.23 -23.67 -23.35
CA MET A 1 -7.77 -22.78 -22.27
C MET A 1 -8.46 -23.23 -21.00
N THR A 2 -7.73 -23.89 -20.12
CA THR A 2 -8.26 -24.43 -18.87
C THR A 2 -8.31 -23.28 -17.87
N THR A 3 -9.49 -22.75 -17.60
CA THR A 3 -9.69 -21.75 -16.56
C THR A 3 -9.39 -22.43 -15.22
N VAL A 4 -8.24 -22.14 -14.62
CA VAL A 4 -7.96 -22.58 -13.25
C VAL A 4 -8.95 -21.83 -12.36
N ALA A 5 -9.85 -22.56 -11.69
CA ALA A 5 -10.73 -21.96 -10.70
C ALA A 5 -9.85 -21.39 -9.59
N THR A 6 -9.83 -20.06 -9.43
CA THR A 6 -9.13 -19.39 -8.34
C THR A 6 -9.71 -19.85 -7.02
N SER A 7 -8.88 -20.33 -6.10
CA SER A 7 -9.37 -20.78 -4.79
C SER A 7 -9.83 -19.58 -3.97
N LEU A 8 -10.73 -19.80 -3.01
CA LEU A 8 -11.17 -18.76 -2.08
C LEU A 8 -9.99 -18.12 -1.33
N VAL A 9 -8.98 -18.92 -0.99
CA VAL A 9 -7.73 -18.46 -0.37
C VAL A 9 -7.01 -17.46 -1.27
N ASP A 10 -6.86 -17.77 -2.56
CA ASP A 10 -6.19 -16.89 -3.50
C ASP A 10 -6.96 -15.56 -3.66
N VAL A 11 -8.29 -15.60 -3.66
CA VAL A 11 -9.12 -14.38 -3.72
C VAL A 11 -8.91 -13.51 -2.47
N VAL A 12 -8.88 -14.11 -1.28
CA VAL A 12 -8.64 -13.39 -0.02
C VAL A 12 -7.24 -12.79 0.01
N LEU A 13 -6.21 -13.55 -0.37
CA LEU A 13 -4.83 -13.06 -0.41
C LEU A 13 -4.64 -11.97 -1.48
N ALA A 14 -5.32 -12.09 -2.62
CA ALA A 14 -5.31 -11.06 -3.66
C ALA A 14 -5.98 -9.76 -3.16
N ALA A 15 -7.09 -9.87 -2.43
CA ALA A 15 -7.74 -8.71 -1.82
C ALA A 15 -6.83 -8.02 -0.79
N LEU A 16 -6.21 -8.79 0.12
CA LEU A 16 -5.23 -8.25 1.07
C LEU A 16 -3.99 -7.64 0.38
N GLY A 17 -3.57 -8.20 -0.75
CA GLY A 17 -2.48 -7.67 -1.57
C GLY A 17 -2.78 -6.32 -2.22
N THR A 18 -4.03 -5.85 -2.21
CA THR A 18 -4.41 -4.51 -2.66
C THR A 18 -4.21 -3.44 -1.59
N VAL A 19 -4.02 -3.85 -0.33
CA VAL A 19 -3.82 -2.95 0.81
C VAL A 19 -2.34 -2.67 0.97
N ALA A 20 -1.97 -1.40 0.83
CA ALA A 20 -0.60 -0.95 0.99
C ALA A 20 -0.43 -0.24 2.34
N ASP A 21 0.75 -0.39 2.93
CA ASP A 21 1.16 0.51 4.00
C ASP A 21 1.32 1.94 3.40
N PRO A 22 0.67 2.96 3.99
CA PRO A 22 0.71 4.32 3.44
C PRO A 22 2.13 4.89 3.31
N GLU A 23 3.00 4.61 4.28
CA GLU A 23 4.37 5.14 4.32
C GLU A 23 5.30 4.39 3.36
N LEU A 24 5.12 3.08 3.28
CA LEU A 24 6.04 2.18 2.58
C LEU A 24 5.67 1.96 1.11
N ASP A 25 4.41 2.23 0.72
CA ASP A 25 3.92 2.04 -0.65
C ASP A 25 4.10 0.60 -1.17
N GLU A 26 4.11 -0.37 -0.24
CA GLU A 26 4.21 -1.82 -0.48
C GLU A 26 2.99 -2.54 0.14
N PRO A 27 2.51 -3.64 -0.48
CA PRO A 27 1.41 -4.42 0.08
C PRO A 27 1.70 -4.97 1.48
N ILE A 28 0.70 -4.98 2.37
CA ILE A 28 0.81 -5.54 3.72
C ILE A 28 1.15 -7.04 3.70
N THR A 29 0.81 -7.75 2.61
CA THR A 29 1.18 -9.15 2.38
C THR A 29 2.66 -9.31 2.06
N SER A 30 3.23 -8.42 1.23
CA SER A 30 4.66 -8.41 0.87
C SER A 30 5.55 -7.96 2.02
N LEU A 31 5.06 -7.05 2.86
CA LEU A 31 5.73 -6.60 4.08
C LEU A 31 5.68 -7.65 5.21
N GLY A 32 4.87 -8.70 5.06
CA GLY A 32 4.68 -9.75 6.07
C GLY A 32 3.89 -9.30 7.30
N PHE A 33 3.10 -8.24 7.15
CA PHE A 33 2.24 -7.71 8.22
C PHE A 33 1.00 -8.59 8.40
N VAL A 34 0.59 -9.33 7.38
CA VAL A 34 -0.46 -10.36 7.52
C VAL A 34 0.15 -11.58 8.21
N ARG A 35 -0.25 -11.83 9.46
CA ARG A 35 0.19 -13.00 10.23
C ARG A 35 -0.59 -14.24 9.85
N SER A 36 -1.92 -14.16 9.86
CA SER A 36 -2.77 -15.31 9.59
C SER A 36 -4.09 -14.94 8.93
N VAL A 37 -4.64 -15.89 8.18
CA VAL A 37 -5.94 -15.83 7.55
C VAL A 37 -6.69 -17.12 7.88
N ARG A 38 -7.77 -17.01 8.65
CA ARG A 38 -8.66 -18.13 8.96
C ARG A 38 -9.97 -17.96 8.21
N ILE A 39 -10.35 -18.97 7.43
CA ILE A 39 -11.59 -19.01 6.65
C ILE A 39 -12.42 -20.18 7.20
N ASP A 40 -13.67 -19.92 7.56
CA ASP A 40 -14.64 -20.93 7.98
C ASP A 40 -16.02 -20.66 7.36
N ASP A 41 -17.04 -21.41 7.83
CA ASP A 41 -18.41 -21.26 7.34
C ASP A 41 -19.09 -19.96 7.79
N ILE A 42 -18.56 -19.28 8.82
CA ILE A 42 -19.05 -17.99 9.32
C ILE A 42 -18.43 -16.85 8.51
N GLY A 43 -17.14 -16.94 8.21
CA GLY A 43 -16.45 -16.05 7.28
C GLY A 43 -14.93 -16.04 7.40
N VAL A 44 -14.34 -14.84 7.41
CA VAL A 44 -12.89 -14.64 7.36
C VAL A 44 -12.40 -13.85 8.56
N THR A 45 -11.40 -14.39 9.27
CA THR A 45 -10.64 -13.70 10.32
C THR A 45 -9.21 -13.50 9.86
N VAL A 46 -8.72 -12.26 9.91
CA VAL A 46 -7.34 -11.90 9.54
C VAL A 46 -6.65 -11.27 10.74
N HIS A 47 -5.45 -11.76 11.06
CA HIS A 47 -4.58 -11.14 12.05
C HIS A 47 -3.46 -10.38 11.35
N LEU A 48 -3.31 -9.10 11.70
CA LEU A 48 -2.23 -8.23 11.30
C LEU A 48 -1.25 -8.04 12.46
N ARG A 49 0.04 -7.90 12.14
CA ARG A 49 1.11 -7.59 13.08
C ARG A 49 2.01 -6.51 12.50
N LEU A 50 2.60 -5.69 13.36
CA LEU A 50 3.43 -4.55 12.94
C LEU A 50 4.86 -4.64 13.48
N PRO A 51 5.84 -3.99 12.81
CA PRO A 51 7.25 -4.07 13.19
C PRO A 51 7.55 -3.63 14.62
N THR A 52 6.77 -2.70 15.16
CA THR A 52 6.91 -2.22 16.55
C THR A 52 5.54 -2.05 17.20
N SER A 53 5.50 -2.06 18.53
CA SER A 53 4.27 -1.82 19.30
C SER A 53 3.81 -0.36 19.27
N PHE A 54 4.68 0.54 18.80
CA PHE A 54 4.48 1.99 18.75
C PHE A 54 4.56 2.53 17.33
N CYS A 55 4.23 1.71 16.33
CA CYS A 55 3.95 2.22 14.99
C CYS A 55 2.86 3.31 15.08
N SER A 56 2.81 4.22 14.10
CA SER A 56 1.79 5.28 14.13
C SER A 56 0.39 4.65 14.26
N PRO A 57 -0.43 5.04 15.26
CA PRO A 57 -1.81 4.55 15.40
C PRO A 57 -2.64 4.85 14.16
N ASN A 58 -2.33 5.95 13.46
CA ASN A 58 -2.99 6.35 12.22
C ASN A 58 -2.70 5.34 11.10
N PHE A 59 -1.44 4.95 10.90
CA PHE A 59 -1.08 3.97 9.88
C PHE A 59 -1.58 2.56 10.23
N ALA A 60 -1.47 2.18 11.50
CA ALA A 60 -2.02 0.93 11.99
C ALA A 60 -3.54 0.82 11.74
N TYR A 61 -4.28 1.88 12.05
CA TYR A 61 -5.71 1.97 11.78
C TYR A 61 -6.02 1.93 10.28
N LEU A 62 -5.32 2.72 9.46
CA LEU A 62 -5.54 2.75 8.01
C LEU A 62 -5.35 1.37 7.39
N MET A 63 -4.26 0.66 7.72
CA MET A 63 -4.02 -0.68 7.18
C MET A 63 -5.07 -1.69 7.63
N ALA A 64 -5.48 -1.66 8.91
CA ALA A 64 -6.46 -2.60 9.43
C ALA A 64 -7.87 -2.33 8.87
N SER A 65 -8.27 -1.06 8.77
CA SER A 65 -9.53 -0.64 8.15
C SER A 65 -9.54 -0.97 6.65
N ASP A 66 -8.46 -0.67 5.93
CA ASP A 66 -8.36 -0.95 4.49
C ASP A 66 -8.39 -2.45 4.20
N ALA A 67 -7.81 -3.28 5.07
CA ALA A 67 -7.93 -4.73 5.00
C ALA A 67 -9.38 -5.19 5.18
N GLN A 68 -10.11 -4.63 6.15
CA GLN A 68 -11.52 -4.95 6.35
C GLN A 68 -12.35 -4.57 5.11
N ASP A 69 -12.13 -3.37 4.57
CA ASP A 69 -12.83 -2.88 3.38
C ASP A 69 -12.47 -3.64 2.11
N ALA A 70 -11.20 -4.03 1.93
CA ALA A 70 -10.77 -4.84 0.79
C ALA A 70 -11.44 -6.21 0.79
N LEU A 71 -11.53 -6.85 1.95
CA LEU A 71 -12.24 -8.12 2.10
C LEU A 71 -13.75 -7.95 1.91
N ARG A 72 -14.35 -6.85 2.39
CA ARG A 72 -15.79 -6.58 2.23
C ARG A 72 -16.22 -6.46 0.77
N ARG A 73 -15.31 -6.05 -0.11
CA ARG A 73 -15.55 -5.99 -1.57
C ARG A 73 -15.57 -7.38 -2.22
N VAL A 74 -15.11 -8.43 -1.53
CA VAL A 74 -15.15 -9.80 -2.03
C VAL A 74 -16.49 -10.44 -1.68
N GLY A 75 -17.26 -10.81 -2.70
CA GLY A 75 -18.55 -11.49 -2.53
C GLY A 75 -18.41 -12.85 -1.85
N GLY A 76 -19.35 -13.18 -0.96
CA GLY A 76 -19.48 -14.52 -0.39
C GLY A 76 -18.48 -14.86 0.73
N LEU A 77 -17.77 -13.88 1.30
CA LEU A 77 -16.86 -14.11 2.44
C LEU A 77 -17.55 -14.23 3.80
N GLY A 78 -18.84 -13.91 3.92
CA GLY A 78 -19.54 -13.93 5.22
C GLY A 78 -19.06 -12.82 6.16
N ARG A 79 -18.93 -13.12 7.46
CA ARG A 79 -18.46 -12.17 8.47
C ARG A 79 -16.96 -11.93 8.31
N ILE A 80 -16.55 -10.66 8.28
CA ILE A 80 -15.14 -10.27 8.19
C ILE A 80 -14.70 -9.71 9.54
N VAL A 81 -13.61 -10.24 10.07
CA VAL A 81 -12.96 -9.78 11.30
C VAL A 81 -11.49 -9.54 11.00
N VAL A 82 -11.02 -8.30 11.19
CA VAL A 82 -9.60 -7.96 11.15
C VAL A 82 -9.16 -7.61 12.55
N GLN A 83 -8.07 -8.22 13.02
CA GLN A 83 -7.46 -7.95 14.31
C GLN A 83 -6.03 -7.50 14.14
N LEU A 84 -5.65 -6.45 14.87
CA LEU A 84 -4.29 -6.01 15.04
C LEU A 84 -3.73 -6.65 16.32
N ASP A 85 -2.60 -7.35 16.18
CA ASP A 85 -1.88 -8.03 17.26
C ASP A 85 -0.72 -7.14 17.77
N ASP A 86 -0.45 -7.20 19.08
CA ASP A 86 0.74 -6.64 19.76
C ASP A 86 1.08 -5.15 19.52
N HIS A 87 0.10 -4.34 19.10
CA HIS A 87 0.21 -2.89 19.04
C HIS A 87 -0.30 -2.26 20.35
N HIS A 88 0.26 -1.11 20.76
CA HIS A 88 -0.17 -0.39 21.96
C HIS A 88 -1.68 -0.08 21.95
N ASP A 89 -2.19 0.35 20.79
CA ASP A 89 -3.62 0.65 20.58
C ASP A 89 -4.45 -0.52 20.03
N SER A 90 -3.96 -1.78 20.11
CA SER A 90 -4.67 -2.93 19.51
C SER A 90 -6.10 -3.06 20.00
N GLU A 91 -6.32 -3.00 21.31
CA GLU A 91 -7.66 -3.13 21.89
C GLU A 91 -8.62 -2.07 21.36
N LYS A 92 -8.14 -0.81 21.29
CA LYS A 92 -8.91 0.35 20.82
C LYS A 92 -9.24 0.21 19.33
N ILE A 93 -8.23 -0.06 18.50
CA ILE A 93 -8.40 -0.24 17.04
C ILE A 93 -9.34 -1.41 16.76
N ASN A 94 -9.14 -2.56 17.40
CA ASN A 94 -9.96 -3.75 17.18
C ASN A 94 -11.42 -3.53 17.59
N ALA A 95 -11.66 -2.85 18.71
CA ALA A 95 -13.01 -2.47 19.13
C ALA A 95 -13.67 -1.51 18.14
N GLY A 96 -12.93 -0.50 17.66
CA GLY A 96 -13.40 0.45 16.67
C GLY A 96 -13.78 -0.19 15.33
N LEU A 97 -12.96 -1.12 14.83
CA LEU A 97 -13.24 -1.88 13.61
C LEU A 97 -14.43 -2.83 13.76
N ALA A 98 -14.59 -3.45 14.94
CA ALA A 98 -15.71 -4.34 15.21
C ALA A 98 -17.06 -3.58 15.28
N ALA A 99 -17.02 -2.30 15.68
CA ALA A 99 -18.18 -1.43 15.80
C ALA A 99 -18.45 -0.57 14.55
N ASP A 100 -17.62 -0.66 13.50
CA ASP A 100 -17.65 0.24 12.35
C ASP A 100 -17.62 1.72 12.75
N ALA A 101 -16.86 2.05 13.79
CA ALA A 101 -16.86 3.38 14.41
C ALA A 101 -16.15 4.46 13.58
N GLY A 102 -15.41 4.07 12.54
CA GLY A 102 -14.51 4.97 11.82
C GLY A 102 -13.35 5.48 12.71
N TYR A 103 -12.42 6.24 12.13
CA TYR A 103 -11.24 6.70 12.86
C TYR A 103 -11.61 7.62 14.03
N VAL A 104 -12.45 8.63 13.78
CA VAL A 104 -12.91 9.58 14.81
C VAL A 104 -13.70 8.87 15.91
N GLY A 105 -14.56 7.91 15.58
CA GLY A 105 -15.28 7.14 16.60
C GLY A 105 -14.37 6.20 17.40
N THR A 106 -13.24 5.76 16.83
CA THR A 106 -12.26 4.89 17.50
C THR A 106 -11.36 5.66 18.47
N PHE A 107 -10.88 6.84 18.07
CA PHE A 107 -9.90 7.62 18.84
C PHE A 107 -10.51 8.80 19.61
N GLY A 108 -11.76 9.18 19.33
CA GLY A 108 -12.47 10.21 20.07
C GLY A 108 -11.70 11.54 20.07
N SER A 109 -11.41 12.07 21.25
CA SER A 109 -10.68 13.34 21.42
C SER A 109 -9.21 13.30 20.96
N GLU A 110 -8.64 12.12 20.74
CA GLU A 110 -7.28 11.98 20.18
C GLU A 110 -7.28 12.13 18.64
N ALA A 111 -8.45 12.03 18.01
CA ALA A 111 -8.63 12.32 16.59
C ALA A 111 -9.15 13.74 16.41
N GLU A 112 -8.29 14.65 15.95
CA GLU A 112 -8.72 16.00 15.57
C GLU A 112 -9.60 15.97 14.31
N ASP A 113 -9.14 15.26 13.27
CA ASP A 113 -9.79 15.17 11.95
C ASP A 113 -9.75 13.74 11.37
N SER A 114 -10.38 13.55 10.21
CA SER A 114 -10.25 12.32 9.41
C SER A 114 -8.81 12.10 8.92
N LEU A 115 -8.48 10.87 8.54
CA LEU A 115 -7.15 10.53 7.99
C LEU A 115 -7.01 10.79 6.49
N ASP A 116 -7.96 11.46 5.85
CA ASP A 116 -7.99 11.63 4.39
C ASP A 116 -6.82 12.48 3.87
N GLU A 117 -6.47 13.55 4.58
CA GLU A 117 -5.33 14.40 4.22
C GLU A 117 -3.99 13.66 4.41
N LEU A 118 -3.87 12.92 5.52
CA LEU A 118 -2.71 12.08 5.78
C LEU A 118 -2.52 11.05 4.66
N ARG A 119 -3.60 10.34 4.30
CA ARG A 119 -3.62 9.37 3.20
C ARG A 119 -3.19 10.04 1.89
N ARG A 120 -3.75 11.21 1.56
CA ARG A 120 -3.42 11.96 0.35
C ARG A 120 -1.95 12.36 0.30
N THR A 121 -1.38 12.79 1.42
CA THR A 121 0.04 13.16 1.54
C THR A 121 0.95 12.00 1.16
N PHE A 122 0.68 10.81 1.69
CA PHE A 122 1.46 9.62 1.40
C PHE A 122 1.25 9.07 -0.01
N GLN A 123 0.02 9.14 -0.55
CA GLN A 123 -0.25 8.82 -1.95
C GLN A 123 0.52 9.73 -2.92
N ARG A 124 0.66 11.04 -2.62
CA ARG A 124 1.50 11.96 -3.41
C ARG A 124 2.98 11.60 -3.34
N LYS A 125 3.48 11.13 -2.18
CA LYS A 125 4.85 10.63 -2.03
C LYS A 125 5.07 9.35 -2.84
N ALA A 126 4.14 8.40 -2.77
CA ALA A 126 4.15 7.17 -3.56
C ALA A 126 4.18 7.46 -5.07
N HIS A 127 3.30 8.35 -5.55
CA HIS A 127 3.31 8.83 -6.93
C HIS A 127 4.68 9.43 -7.31
N THR A 128 5.21 10.31 -6.49
CA THR A 128 6.51 10.95 -6.71
C THR A 128 7.66 9.93 -6.82
N ALA A 129 7.68 8.92 -5.96
CA ALA A 129 8.67 7.85 -6.01
C ALA A 129 8.51 6.96 -7.26
N ALA A 130 7.28 6.65 -7.65
CA ALA A 130 7.01 5.86 -8.86
C ALA A 130 7.39 6.61 -10.15
N MET A 131 7.14 7.93 -10.18
CA MET A 131 7.55 8.82 -11.26
C MET A 131 9.08 8.83 -11.40
N GLU A 132 9.82 8.96 -10.30
CA GLU A 132 11.29 8.91 -10.35
C GLU A 132 11.81 7.56 -10.84
N ARG A 133 11.21 6.43 -10.41
CA ARG A 133 11.60 5.11 -10.93
C ARG A 133 11.45 5.01 -12.45
N CYS A 134 10.34 5.52 -12.99
CA CYS A 134 10.10 5.54 -14.43
C CYS A 134 11.14 6.42 -15.15
N ALA A 135 11.39 7.63 -14.64
CA ALA A 135 12.41 8.53 -15.18
C ALA A 135 13.82 7.91 -15.12
N ALA A 136 14.18 7.27 -14.01
CA ALA A 136 15.48 6.61 -13.83
C ALA A 136 15.68 5.43 -14.79
N VAL A 137 14.61 4.69 -15.11
CA VAL A 137 14.63 3.63 -16.14
C VAL A 137 14.89 4.23 -17.51
N LEU A 138 14.16 5.29 -17.90
CA LEU A 138 14.37 5.95 -19.19
C LEU A 138 15.78 6.52 -19.33
N LEU A 139 16.28 7.24 -18.32
CA LEU A 139 17.63 7.82 -18.33
C LEU A 139 18.74 6.76 -18.41
N ARG A 140 18.48 5.54 -17.96
CA ARG A 140 19.45 4.43 -18.01
C ARG A 140 19.41 3.70 -19.36
N ASP A 141 18.22 3.53 -19.92
CA ASP A 141 17.98 2.63 -21.04
C ASP A 141 17.86 3.38 -22.40
N THR A 142 17.97 4.72 -22.39
CA THR A 142 17.90 5.59 -23.58
C THR A 142 18.96 6.70 -23.54
N ASP A 143 19.12 7.44 -24.65
CA ASP A 143 20.02 8.60 -24.72
C ASP A 143 19.40 9.91 -24.17
N LEU A 144 18.24 9.83 -23.51
CA LEU A 144 17.59 10.99 -22.89
C LEU A 144 18.45 11.55 -21.75
N THR A 145 18.54 12.88 -21.71
CA THR A 145 19.13 13.61 -20.58
C THR A 145 18.06 13.98 -19.56
N VAL A 146 18.49 14.44 -18.38
CA VAL A 146 17.57 14.94 -17.35
C VAL A 146 16.73 16.10 -17.89
N ASP A 147 17.33 16.98 -18.71
CA ASP A 147 16.65 18.13 -19.26
C ASP A 147 15.56 17.73 -20.27
N ASP A 148 15.72 16.60 -20.97
CA ASP A 148 14.73 16.08 -21.93
C ASP A 148 13.45 15.55 -21.26
N LEU A 149 13.49 15.25 -19.96
CA LEU A 149 12.35 14.62 -19.27
C LEU A 149 11.09 15.50 -19.20
N HIS A 150 11.19 16.82 -19.42
CA HIS A 150 10.01 17.69 -19.51
C HIS A 150 9.12 17.37 -20.73
N LEU A 151 9.67 16.71 -21.76
CA LEU A 151 8.95 16.32 -22.98
C LEU A 151 8.40 14.89 -22.91
N VAL A 152 8.81 14.11 -21.91
CA VAL A 152 8.45 12.70 -21.81
C VAL A 152 7.00 12.55 -21.37
N THR A 153 6.25 11.79 -22.14
CA THR A 153 4.84 11.46 -21.92
C THR A 153 4.65 10.03 -21.44
N LEU A 154 3.47 9.71 -20.90
CA LEU A 154 3.13 8.35 -20.48
C LEU A 154 3.23 7.33 -21.63
N ALA A 155 3.10 7.76 -22.89
CA ALA A 155 3.29 6.92 -24.07
C ALA A 155 4.74 6.45 -24.25
N ASP A 156 5.71 7.27 -23.83
CA ASP A 156 7.14 7.00 -23.98
C ASP A 156 7.67 5.99 -22.94
N LEU A 157 6.89 5.73 -21.88
CA LEU A 157 7.26 4.77 -20.86
C LEU A 157 7.15 3.33 -21.38
N PRO A 158 8.17 2.47 -21.17
CA PRO A 158 8.09 1.06 -21.51
C PRO A 158 6.97 0.38 -20.72
N GLU A 159 6.30 -0.58 -21.36
CA GLU A 159 5.29 -1.40 -20.68
C GLU A 159 5.94 -2.24 -19.57
N GLY A 160 5.17 -2.47 -18.49
CA GLY A 160 5.60 -3.29 -17.38
C GLY A 160 5.30 -2.68 -16.00
N PRO A 161 5.85 -3.28 -14.93
CA PRO A 161 5.39 -3.04 -13.57
C PRO A 161 5.61 -1.60 -13.09
N HIS A 162 6.65 -0.91 -13.58
CA HIS A 162 6.90 0.49 -13.22
C HIS A 162 5.85 1.44 -13.79
N LYS A 163 5.49 1.29 -15.06
CA LYS A 163 4.44 2.08 -15.71
C LYS A 163 3.09 1.80 -15.06
N GLU A 164 2.73 0.53 -14.88
CA GLU A 164 1.50 0.15 -14.18
C GLU A 164 1.43 0.73 -12.76
N ALA A 165 2.54 0.68 -12.01
CA ALA A 165 2.63 1.25 -10.68
C ALA A 165 2.42 2.76 -10.69
N LEU A 166 3.03 3.48 -11.63
CA LEU A 166 2.83 4.92 -11.80
C LEU A 166 1.38 5.24 -12.13
N LEU A 167 0.77 4.55 -13.10
CA LEU A 167 -0.61 4.78 -13.51
C LEU A 167 -1.60 4.56 -12.36
N ARG A 168 -1.44 3.48 -11.58
CA ARG A 168 -2.27 3.24 -10.38
C ARG A 168 -2.18 4.40 -9.38
N ARG A 169 -0.97 4.91 -9.14
CA ARG A 169 -0.74 6.02 -8.20
C ARG A 169 -1.27 7.35 -8.74
N ARG A 170 -1.19 7.59 -10.05
CA ARG A 170 -1.82 8.75 -10.70
C ARG A 170 -3.33 8.76 -10.49
N VAL A 171 -4.01 7.63 -10.69
CA VAL A 171 -5.45 7.51 -10.38
C VAL A 171 -5.74 7.80 -8.91
N ALA A 172 -4.93 7.25 -7.99
CA ALA A 172 -5.12 7.45 -6.55
C ALA A 172 -5.01 8.93 -6.12
N VAL A 173 -4.16 9.72 -6.78
CA VAL A 173 -4.02 11.16 -6.50
C VAL A 173 -4.86 12.05 -7.42
N GLY A 174 -5.68 11.48 -8.30
CA GLY A 174 -6.57 12.22 -9.21
C GLY A 174 -5.91 12.80 -10.45
N LEU A 175 -4.75 12.29 -10.87
CA LEU A 175 -4.05 12.71 -12.08
C LEU A 175 -4.50 11.92 -13.32
N GLY A 176 -4.45 12.56 -14.48
CA GLY A 176 -4.78 11.97 -15.78
C GLY A 176 -3.84 10.83 -16.15
N VAL A 177 -4.36 9.81 -16.84
CA VAL A 177 -3.60 8.64 -17.31
C VAL A 177 -3.57 8.53 -18.84
N HIS A 178 -3.95 9.59 -19.55
CA HIS A 178 -3.94 9.61 -21.00
C HIS A 178 -2.49 9.51 -21.53
N PRO A 179 -2.21 8.78 -22.63
CA PRO A 179 -0.84 8.56 -23.10
C PRO A 179 -0.03 9.84 -23.35
N GLY A 180 -0.69 10.93 -23.75
CA GLY A 180 -0.04 12.24 -23.96
C GLY A 180 0.21 13.07 -22.70
N GLU A 181 -0.16 12.59 -21.52
CA GLU A 181 0.11 13.29 -20.25
C GLU A 181 1.60 13.24 -19.91
N PRO A 182 2.16 14.31 -19.31
CA PRO A 182 3.56 14.33 -18.89
C PRO A 182 3.85 13.31 -17.78
N VAL A 183 5.01 12.64 -17.88
CA VAL A 183 5.53 11.76 -16.83
C VAL A 183 5.98 12.58 -15.64
N VAL A 184 6.86 13.56 -15.88
CA VAL A 184 7.43 14.39 -14.83
C VAL A 184 6.56 15.61 -14.61
N VAL A 185 5.94 15.69 -13.43
CA VAL A 185 5.00 16.74 -13.04
C VAL A 185 5.40 17.37 -11.71
N ASP A 186 4.89 18.56 -11.44
CA ASP A 186 5.05 19.24 -10.15
C ASP A 186 4.24 18.55 -9.01
N GLU A 187 4.07 19.23 -7.88
CA GLU A 187 3.33 18.70 -6.71
C GLU A 187 1.82 18.61 -6.93
N ASP A 188 1.29 19.45 -7.82
CA ASP A 188 -0.12 19.55 -8.18
C ASP A 188 -0.49 18.74 -9.44
N GLY A 189 0.52 18.21 -10.14
CA GLY A 189 0.36 17.43 -11.35
C GLY A 189 0.50 18.22 -12.64
N GLY A 190 0.93 19.49 -12.55
CA GLY A 190 1.19 20.37 -13.68
C GLY A 190 2.49 20.03 -14.42
N PRO A 191 2.59 20.44 -15.70
CA PRO A 191 3.83 20.30 -16.46
C PRO A 191 4.92 21.21 -15.89
N LEU A 192 6.17 20.78 -16.03
CA LEU A 192 7.35 21.52 -15.55
C LEU A 192 8.05 22.24 -16.70
N ALA A 193 8.58 23.43 -16.40
CA ALA A 193 9.56 24.06 -17.26
C ALA A 193 10.88 23.24 -17.25
N PRO A 194 11.65 23.22 -18.35
CA PRO A 194 12.87 22.40 -18.46
C PRO A 194 13.83 22.61 -17.28
N GLU A 195 14.04 23.85 -16.87
CA GLU A 195 14.94 24.24 -15.79
C GLU A 195 14.53 23.73 -14.39
N ALA A 196 13.26 23.37 -14.20
CA ALA A 196 12.74 22.86 -12.93
C ALA A 196 12.91 21.34 -12.79
N VAL A 197 13.09 20.63 -13.90
CA VAL A 197 13.16 19.16 -13.93
C VAL A 197 14.30 18.59 -13.10
N PRO A 198 15.56 19.09 -13.17
CA PRO A 198 16.65 18.53 -12.39
C PRO A 198 16.39 18.59 -10.88
N LEU A 199 15.82 19.70 -10.41
CA LEU A 199 15.48 19.88 -9.00
C LEU A 199 14.33 18.94 -8.59
N ARG A 200 13.27 18.85 -9.41
CA ARG A 200 12.14 17.94 -9.17
C ARG A 200 12.60 16.50 -9.06
N LEU A 201 13.45 16.04 -9.98
CA LEU A 201 13.95 14.67 -10.01
C LEU A 201 14.80 14.36 -8.78
N ARG A 202 15.63 15.30 -8.32
CA ARG A 202 16.42 15.15 -7.07
C ARG A 202 15.52 14.99 -5.85
N PHE A 203 14.47 15.79 -5.73
CA PHE A 203 13.49 15.63 -4.65
C PHE A 203 12.76 14.29 -4.75
N ALA A 204 12.33 13.92 -5.95
CA ALA A 204 11.62 12.66 -6.16
C ALA A 204 12.48 11.43 -5.82
N LYS A 205 13.78 11.50 -6.12
CA LYS A 205 14.76 10.48 -5.75
C LYS A 205 14.93 10.39 -4.23
N ALA A 206 15.00 11.51 -3.52
CA ALA A 206 15.07 11.52 -2.06
C ALA A 206 13.83 10.89 -1.42
N VAL A 207 12.63 11.21 -1.94
CA VAL A 207 11.37 10.59 -1.49
C VAL A 207 11.40 9.08 -1.71
N ARG A 208 11.80 8.62 -2.91
CA ARG A 208 11.91 7.18 -3.20
C ARG A 208 12.86 6.47 -2.24
N ILE A 209 14.07 7.02 -2.04
CA ILE A 209 15.07 6.44 -1.15
C ILE A 209 14.54 6.36 0.29
N SER A 210 13.83 7.38 0.76
CA SER A 210 13.21 7.36 2.09
C SER A 210 12.17 6.24 2.22
N ILE A 211 11.30 6.07 1.24
CA ILE A 211 10.27 5.03 1.24
C ILE A 211 10.91 3.63 1.23
N GLU A 212 11.86 3.39 0.32
CA GLU A 212 12.56 2.11 0.22
C GLU A 212 13.38 1.79 1.49
N GLY A 213 14.04 2.79 2.05
CA GLY A 213 14.80 2.68 3.30
C GLY A 213 13.92 2.31 4.48
N ASN A 214 12.80 3.01 4.66
CA ASN A 214 11.83 2.72 5.72
C ASN A 214 11.23 1.32 5.53
N SER A 215 10.96 0.91 4.28
CA SER A 215 10.40 -0.41 3.99
C SER A 215 11.35 -1.53 4.39
N HIS A 216 12.64 -1.38 4.03
CA HIS A 216 13.68 -2.31 4.44
C HIS A 216 13.86 -2.35 5.97
N PHE A 217 13.86 -1.19 6.62
CA PHE A 217 13.98 -1.08 8.07
C PHE A 217 12.81 -1.76 8.81
N CYS A 218 11.57 -1.49 8.38
CA CYS A 218 10.36 -2.09 8.94
C CYS A 218 10.37 -3.62 8.78
N ARG A 219 10.76 -4.15 7.62
CA ARG A 219 10.91 -5.60 7.41
C ARG A 219 11.95 -6.21 8.38
N GLY A 220 13.08 -5.54 8.58
CA GLY A 220 14.14 -5.98 9.51
C GLY A 220 13.71 -5.96 10.99
N LEU A 221 12.98 -4.92 11.41
CA LEU A 221 12.42 -4.83 12.76
C LEU A 221 11.37 -5.91 13.01
N LEU A 222 10.48 -6.14 12.05
CA LEU A 222 9.45 -7.17 12.14
C LEU A 222 10.06 -8.57 12.25
N ALA A 223 11.04 -8.87 11.39
CA ALA A 223 11.74 -10.15 11.43
C ALA A 223 12.46 -10.37 12.77
N THR A 224 13.10 -9.34 13.32
CA THR A 224 13.74 -9.41 14.65
C THR A 224 12.70 -9.61 15.76
N ARG A 225 11.58 -8.88 15.70
CA ARG A 225 10.53 -8.92 16.73
C ARG A 225 9.84 -10.28 16.81
N TYR A 226 9.68 -10.95 15.67
CA TYR A 226 8.96 -12.22 15.56
C TYR A 226 9.86 -13.40 15.18
N ALA A 227 11.17 -13.30 15.44
CA ALA A 227 12.16 -14.33 15.08
C ALA A 227 11.88 -15.68 15.76
N ASP A 228 11.35 -15.65 16.98
CA ASP A 228 11.07 -16.85 17.80
C ASP A 228 9.64 -17.38 17.67
N ALA A 229 8.79 -16.73 16.85
CA ALA A 229 7.51 -17.33 16.48
C ALA A 229 7.80 -18.50 15.52
N ASP A 230 7.23 -19.68 15.78
CA ASP A 230 7.46 -21.00 15.12
C ASP A 230 7.37 -21.06 13.57
N ASP A 231 7.20 -19.91 12.93
CA ASP A 231 6.34 -19.68 11.78
C ASP A 231 6.95 -18.68 10.75
N GLY A 232 7.98 -17.93 11.18
CA GLY A 232 8.68 -16.96 10.34
C GLY A 232 7.80 -15.82 9.79
N MET A 233 8.18 -15.29 8.63
CA MET A 233 7.49 -14.19 7.94
C MET A 233 6.36 -14.65 6.99
N SER A 234 6.02 -15.93 7.02
CA SER A 234 4.98 -16.51 6.14
C SER A 234 3.56 -16.22 6.64
N ILE A 235 2.59 -16.20 5.71
CA ILE A 235 1.18 -16.01 6.05
C ILE A 235 0.57 -17.37 6.38
N HIS A 236 0.08 -17.55 7.62
CA HIS A 236 -0.59 -18.78 8.03
C HIS A 236 -2.04 -18.80 7.57
N VAL A 237 -2.33 -19.61 6.56
CA VAL A 237 -3.70 -19.75 6.05
C VAL A 237 -4.32 -21.05 6.56
N THR A 238 -5.49 -20.95 7.19
CA THR A 238 -6.31 -22.09 7.57
C THR A 238 -7.69 -21.96 6.93
N ASN A 239 -8.04 -22.88 6.03
CA ASN A 239 -9.36 -22.92 5.41
C ASN A 239 -10.14 -24.14 5.91
N LEU A 240 -11.18 -23.88 6.71
CA LEU A 240 -12.09 -24.85 7.30
C LEU A 240 -13.49 -24.77 6.68
N ARG A 241 -13.65 -24.00 5.59
CA ARG A 241 -14.94 -23.81 4.95
C ARG A 241 -15.38 -25.11 4.28
N SER A 242 -16.62 -25.53 4.56
CA SER A 242 -17.19 -26.75 4.02
C SER A 242 -17.35 -26.60 2.50
N THR A 243 -16.71 -27.46 1.72
CA THR A 243 -16.94 -27.53 0.26
C THR A 243 -18.34 -28.10 0.03
N SER A 244 -19.31 -27.24 -0.30
CA SER A 244 -20.61 -27.69 -0.84
C SER A 244 -20.55 -27.76 -2.36
#